data_AF-A0A3N4JLG3-F1
#
_entry.id   AF-A0A3N4JLG3-F1
#
_cell.length_a   1.000
_cell.length_b   1.000
_cell.length_c   1.000
_cell.angle_alpha   90.00
_cell.angle_beta   90.00
_cell.angle_gamma   90.00
#
_symmetry.space_group_name_H-M   'P 1'
#
loop_
_entity.id
_entity.type
_entity.pdbx_description
1 polymer ?
#
loop_
_entity_poly.entity_id
_entity_poly.type
_entity_poly.pdbx_seq_one_letter_code
_entity_poly.pdbx_strand_id
1 'polypeptide(L)'
;MTVASAAVSSTDFLLYINDYNLDGPGAKIDALLALVGRLQSRGVPIDGIGTQAHLIVNKVGGVATQLQRMANTGLDVAITELDIRIAKPSSVLCSPTSRTTTTLSPRLA
;
A
#
# COMPACT_ATOMS: atom_id res chain seq x y z
N MET A 1 22.10 14.36 -0.16
CA MET A 1 21.27 13.49 0.69
C MET A 1 22.10 12.26 1.03
N THR A 2 22.83 12.32 2.14
CA THR A 2 23.72 11.26 2.58
C THR A 2 22.91 10.32 3.46
N VAL A 3 22.60 9.12 2.97
CA VAL A 3 22.18 8.02 3.84
C VAL A 3 23.44 7.48 4.54
N ALA A 4 23.62 7.87 5.80
CA ALA A 4 24.64 7.34 6.69
C ALA A 4 23.96 6.61 7.86
N SER A 5 24.48 5.39 8.12
CA SER A 5 24.26 4.52 9.27
C SER A 5 22.83 4.03 9.57
N ALA A 6 22.37 3.09 8.75
CA ALA A 6 21.85 1.82 9.26
C ALA A 6 22.80 0.68 8.85
N ALA A 7 24.10 0.87 9.05
CA ALA A 7 25.07 -0.23 8.98
C ALA A 7 25.03 -1.02 10.30
N VAL A 8 23.84 -1.40 10.71
CA VAL A 8 23.65 -2.44 11.72
C VAL A 8 23.39 -3.70 10.93
N SER A 9 24.48 -4.31 10.44
CA SER A 9 24.49 -5.73 10.11
C SER A 9 24.16 -6.45 11.42
N SER A 10 22.89 -6.72 11.67
CA SER A 10 22.48 -7.62 12.72
C SER A 10 22.02 -8.92 12.07
N THR A 11 22.33 -10.04 12.70
CA THR A 11 21.73 -11.33 12.36
C THR A 11 20.29 -11.46 12.88
N ASP A 12 19.77 -10.43 13.56
CA ASP A 12 18.55 -10.49 14.35
C ASP A 12 17.36 -9.82 13.66
N PHE A 13 17.60 -9.04 12.60
CA PHE A 13 16.56 -8.41 11.80
C PHE A 13 16.96 -8.29 10.33
N LEU A 14 15.95 -8.26 9.47
CA LEU A 14 16.08 -7.99 8.04
C LEU A 14 15.76 -6.53 7.74
N LEU A 15 16.57 -5.89 6.90
CA LEU A 15 16.42 -4.50 6.49
C LEU A 15 15.71 -4.40 5.13
N TYR A 16 14.48 -3.92 5.16
CA TYR A 16 13.64 -3.74 3.98
C TYR A 16 13.48 -2.26 3.61
N ILE A 17 13.48 -1.97 2.30
CA ILE A 17 12.97 -0.70 1.77
C ILE A 17 11.48 -0.89 1.45
N ASN A 18 10.60 -0.29 2.25
CA ASN A 18 9.15 -0.41 2.10
C ASN A 18 8.54 0.86 1.47
N ASP A 19 7.67 0.72 0.46
CA ASP A 19 6.93 1.85 -0.10
C ASP A 19 5.63 1.45 -0.83
N TYR A 20 4.75 2.43 -1.09
CA TYR A 20 3.53 2.29 -1.90
C TYR A 20 3.74 2.60 -3.38
N ASN A 21 2.76 2.25 -4.21
CA ASN A 21 2.77 2.48 -5.67
C ASN A 21 3.94 1.78 -6.39
N LEU A 22 4.40 0.64 -5.86
CA LEU A 22 5.39 -0.20 -6.53
C LEU A 22 4.70 -1.32 -7.34
N ASP A 23 3.42 -1.57 -7.09
CA ASP A 23 2.65 -2.68 -7.68
C ASP A 23 2.21 -2.46 -9.14
N GLY A 24 2.48 -1.28 -9.70
CA GLY A 24 2.23 -0.92 -11.11
C GLY A 24 3.44 -0.27 -11.78
N PRO A 25 3.46 -0.17 -13.12
CA PRO A 25 4.53 0.52 -13.84
C PRO A 25 4.53 2.02 -13.55
N GLY A 26 5.71 2.62 -13.44
CA GLY A 26 5.85 4.05 -13.28
C GLY A 26 7.22 4.49 -12.77
N ALA A 27 7.44 5.80 -12.78
CA ALA A 27 8.72 6.39 -12.40
C ALA A 27 9.16 6.05 -10.97
N LYS A 28 8.22 5.76 -10.05
CA LYS A 28 8.53 5.46 -8.65
C LYS A 28 9.25 4.11 -8.49
N ILE A 29 8.73 3.03 -9.08
CA ILE A 29 9.42 1.75 -9.04
C ILE A 29 10.75 1.81 -9.80
N ASP A 30 10.81 2.54 -10.93
CA ASP A 30 12.06 2.69 -11.68
C ASP A 30 13.13 3.42 -10.84
N ALA A 31 12.74 4.48 -10.12
CA ALA A 31 13.61 5.19 -9.21
C ALA A 31 14.03 4.34 -7.99
N LEU A 32 13.11 3.51 -7.46
CA LEU A 32 13.40 2.60 -6.35
C LEU A 32 14.40 1.52 -6.77
N LEU A 33 14.21 0.88 -7.92
CA LEU A 33 15.16 -0.11 -8.45
C LEU A 33 16.54 0.51 -8.74
N ALA A 34 16.57 1.73 -9.28
CA ALA A 34 17.82 2.47 -9.47
C ALA A 34 18.50 2.83 -8.14
N LEU A 35 17.72 3.17 -7.10
CA LEU A 35 18.24 3.40 -5.76
C LEU A 35 18.82 2.12 -5.15
N VAL A 36 18.09 1.01 -5.22
CA VAL A 36 18.54 -0.32 -4.76
C VAL A 36 19.87 -0.68 -5.43
N GLY A 37 19.97 -0.55 -6.76
CA GLY A 37 21.22 -0.82 -7.48
C GLY A 37 22.39 0.05 -7.00
N ARG A 38 22.17 1.35 -6.74
CA ARG A 38 23.20 2.24 -6.17
C ARG A 38 23.59 1.90 -4.74
N LEU A 39 22.66 1.36 -3.95
CA LEU A 39 22.93 0.97 -2.56
C LEU A 39 23.71 -0.34 -2.52
N GLN A 40 23.31 -1.33 -3.32
CA GLN A 40 24.06 -2.58 -3.53
C GLN A 40 25.48 -2.30 -4.03
N SER A 41 25.65 -1.41 -5.02
CA SER A 41 26.98 -1.06 -5.55
C SER A 41 27.89 -0.35 -4.53
N ARG A 42 27.32 0.20 -3.46
CA ARG A 42 28.04 0.86 -2.35
C ARG A 42 28.25 -0.06 -1.15
N GLY A 43 27.83 -1.33 -1.24
CA GLY A 43 27.92 -2.29 -0.14
C GLY A 43 27.00 -1.96 1.04
N VAL A 44 25.92 -1.22 0.81
CA VAL A 44 24.93 -0.95 1.86
C VAL A 44 24.10 -2.22 2.10
N PRO A 45 23.99 -2.73 3.34
CA PRO A 45 23.18 -3.91 3.63
C PRO A 45 21.71 -3.60 3.37
N ILE A 46 21.07 -4.42 2.54
CA ILE A 46 19.63 -4.41 2.27
C ILE A 46 19.26 -5.87 2.01
N ASP A 47 18.23 -6.36 2.69
CA ASP A 47 17.79 -7.75 2.58
C ASP A 47 16.58 -7.88 1.66
N GLY A 48 15.73 -6.84 1.61
CA GLY A 48 14.49 -6.92 0.84
C GLY A 48 13.88 -5.61 0.38
N ILE A 49 12.90 -5.75 -0.50
CA ILE A 49 12.02 -4.68 -0.98
C ILE A 49 10.59 -5.02 -0.54
N GLY A 50 9.95 -4.08 0.16
CA GLY A 50 8.55 -4.17 0.57
C GLY A 50 7.67 -3.35 -0.36
N THR A 51 6.62 -3.97 -0.91
CA THR A 51 5.52 -3.24 -1.53
C THR A 51 4.31 -3.25 -0.61
N GLN A 52 3.74 -2.07 -0.35
CA GLN A 52 2.56 -1.97 0.52
C GLN A 52 1.34 -2.67 -0.08
N ALA A 53 1.21 -2.71 -1.41
CA ALA A 53 0.06 -3.26 -2.09
C ALA A 53 -1.29 -2.66 -1.64
N HIS A 54 -1.36 -1.32 -1.55
CA HIS A 54 -2.62 -0.59 -1.46
C HIS A 54 -3.31 -0.55 -2.82
N LEU A 55 -4.13 -1.56 -3.10
CA LEU A 55 -4.72 -1.76 -4.42
C LEU A 55 -6.15 -1.20 -4.50
N ILE A 56 -6.67 -1.11 -5.73
CA ILE A 56 -8.06 -0.72 -5.99
C ILE A 56 -8.71 -1.85 -6.78
N VAL A 57 -9.95 -2.21 -6.41
CA VAL A 57 -10.73 -3.21 -7.15
C VAL A 57 -10.76 -2.89 -8.64
N ASN A 58 -10.57 -3.91 -9.49
CA ASN A 58 -10.47 -3.81 -10.95
C ASN A 58 -9.29 -2.97 -11.48
N LYS A 59 -8.28 -2.63 -10.66
CA LYS A 59 -7.07 -1.90 -11.06
C LYS A 59 -5.77 -2.57 -10.57
N VAL A 60 -5.74 -3.91 -10.55
CA VAL A 60 -4.62 -4.72 -10.03
C VAL A 60 -3.66 -5.21 -11.13
N GLY A 61 -3.82 -4.73 -12.36
CA GLY A 61 -2.97 -5.14 -13.48
C GLY A 61 -1.52 -4.67 -13.27
N GLY A 62 -0.57 -5.60 -13.28
CA GLY A 62 0.87 -5.31 -13.21
C GLY A 62 1.58 -5.87 -11.98
N VAL A 63 0.86 -6.22 -10.90
CA VAL A 63 1.45 -6.64 -9.61
C VAL A 63 2.51 -7.74 -9.81
N ALA A 64 2.17 -8.83 -10.50
CA ALA A 64 3.09 -9.95 -10.73
C ALA A 64 4.36 -9.53 -11.50
N THR A 65 4.22 -8.69 -12.53
CA THR A 65 5.35 -8.17 -13.30
C THR A 65 6.27 -7.33 -12.41
N GLN A 66 5.70 -6.51 -11.53
CA GLN A 66 6.49 -5.64 -10.65
C GLN A 66 7.17 -6.41 -9.53
N LEU A 67 6.50 -7.39 -8.94
CA LEU A 67 7.10 -8.34 -8.01
C LEU A 67 8.30 -9.06 -8.65
N GLN A 68 8.15 -9.51 -9.91
CA GLN A 68 9.26 -10.11 -10.64
C GLN A 68 10.41 -9.14 -10.87
N ARG A 69 10.13 -7.87 -11.23
CA ARG A 69 11.18 -6.85 -11.39
C ARG A 69 11.94 -6.58 -10.10
N MET A 70 11.26 -6.59 -8.96
CA MET A 70 11.89 -6.46 -7.64
C MET A 70 12.71 -7.72 -7.31
N ALA A 71 12.18 -8.92 -7.55
CA ALA A 71 12.91 -10.17 -7.32
C ALA A 71 14.18 -10.29 -8.19
N ASN A 72 14.17 -9.70 -9.39
CA ASN A 72 15.33 -9.67 -10.28
C ASN A 72 16.52 -8.84 -9.72
N THR A 73 16.35 -8.07 -8.64
CA THR A 73 17.49 -7.43 -7.94
C THR A 73 18.26 -8.40 -7.05
N GLY A 74 17.78 -9.65 -6.90
CA GLY A 74 18.34 -10.66 -6.01
C GLY A 74 18.06 -10.42 -4.53
N LEU A 75 17.10 -9.54 -4.21
CA LEU A 75 16.64 -9.27 -2.84
C LEU A 75 15.33 -10.01 -2.57
N ASP A 76 15.01 -10.20 -1.29
CA ASP A 76 13.70 -10.68 -0.89
C ASP A 76 12.61 -9.66 -1.28
N VAL A 77 11.41 -10.16 -1.58
CA VAL A 77 10.26 -9.32 -1.90
C VAL A 77 9.12 -9.65 -0.95
N ALA A 78 8.63 -8.63 -0.24
CA ALA A 78 7.51 -8.77 0.69
C ALA A 78 6.33 -7.89 0.25
N ILE A 79 5.12 -8.42 0.40
CA ILE A 79 3.89 -7.62 0.43
C ILE A 79 3.62 -7.28 1.89
N THR A 80 3.58 -6.01 2.25
CA THR A 80 3.65 -5.57 3.65
C THR A 80 2.34 -5.06 4.23
N GLU A 81 1.45 -4.46 3.43
CA GLU A 81 0.29 -3.71 3.92
C GLU A 81 -0.98 -3.94 3.06
N LEU A 82 -1.12 -5.15 2.49
CA LEU A 82 -2.12 -5.45 1.47
C LEU A 82 -3.55 -5.07 1.90
N ASP A 83 -4.14 -4.16 1.14
CA ASP A 83 -5.57 -3.92 1.12
C ASP A 83 -6.08 -3.70 -0.31
N ILE A 84 -7.39 -3.89 -0.51
CA ILE A 84 -8.03 -3.64 -1.80
C ILE A 84 -9.21 -2.71 -1.58
N ARG A 85 -9.04 -1.45 -1.99
CA ARG A 85 -10.07 -0.42 -1.88
C ARG A 85 -11.25 -0.74 -2.80
N ILE A 86 -12.43 -0.82 -2.20
CA ILE A 86 -13.72 -0.90 -2.89
C ILE A 86 -14.42 0.46 -2.94
N ALA A 87 -15.42 0.59 -3.80
CA ALA A 87 -16.30 1.76 -3.79
C ALA A 87 -17.00 1.85 -2.44
N LYS A 88 -17.04 3.06 -1.86
CA LYS A 88 -17.78 3.31 -0.62
C LYS A 88 -19.27 2.99 -0.87
N PRO A 89 -19.92 2.17 -0.01
CA PRO A 89 -21.36 1.97 -0.11
C PRO A 89 -22.10 3.30 -0.01
N SER A 90 -23.14 3.49 -0.82
CA SER A 90 -24.02 4.65 -0.70
C SER A 90 -24.66 4.66 0.69
N SER A 91 -24.59 5.79 1.39
CA SER A 91 -25.04 5.96 2.77
C SER A 91 -26.57 6.07 2.92
N VAL A 92 -27.32 5.19 2.26
CA VAL A 92 -28.80 5.23 2.29
C VAL A 92 -29.38 4.48 3.51
N LEU A 93 -28.56 3.79 4.29
CA LEU A 93 -29.02 2.93 5.39
C LEU A 93 -28.68 3.43 6.81
N CYS A 94 -28.14 4.64 6.94
CA CYS A 94 -28.07 5.32 8.24
C CYS A 94 -28.43 6.79 8.07
N SER A 95 -29.60 7.06 7.49
CA SER A 95 -30.36 8.22 7.90
C SER A 95 -31.34 7.71 8.96
N PRO A 96 -31.31 8.19 10.22
CA PRO A 96 -32.42 7.93 11.11
C PRO A 96 -33.65 8.51 10.41
N THR A 97 -34.52 7.63 9.91
CA THR A 97 -35.83 8.00 9.35
C THR A 97 -36.41 9.04 10.30
N SER A 98 -36.61 10.27 9.81
CA SER A 98 -37.36 11.27 10.57
C SER A 98 -38.69 10.61 10.89
N ARG A 99 -38.86 10.21 12.16
CA ARG A 99 -40.09 9.62 12.64
C ARG A 99 -41.12 10.73 12.53
N THR A 100 -41.88 10.74 11.44
CA THR A 100 -42.99 11.67 11.25
C THR A 100 -44.03 11.29 12.29
N THR A 101 -44.00 12.00 13.42
CA THR A 101 -45.07 11.96 14.41
C THR A 101 -46.32 12.52 13.74
N THR A 102 -47.16 11.65 13.20
CA THR A 102 -48.53 12.00 12.83
C THR A 102 -49.29 12.27 14.12
N THR A 103 -49.36 13.54 14.52
CA THR A 103 -50.25 13.99 15.59
C THR A 103 -51.69 13.93 15.05
N LEU A 104 -52.46 12.91 15.44
CA LEU A 104 -53.91 12.90 15.26
C LEU A 104 -54.51 13.97 16.19
N SER A 105 -54.95 15.10 15.63
CA SER A 105 -55.79 16.05 16.37
C SER A 105 -57.19 15.46 16.61
N PRO A 106 -57.76 15.54 17.82
CA PRO A 106 -59.13 15.12 18.06
C PRO A 106 -60.07 16.16 17.46
N ARG A 107 -60.94 15.72 16.55
CA ARG A 107 -62.06 16.53 16.07
C ARG A 107 -63.18 16.38 17.10
N LEU A 108 -63.42 17.44 17.88
CA LEU A 108 -64.64 17.55 18.69
C LEU A 108 -65.86 17.49 17.76
N ALA A 109 -66.82 16.64 18.13
CA ALA A 109 -68.24 16.79 17.83
C ALA A 109 -69.01 16.26 19.05
#